data_AF-A0A535NUK6-F1
#
_entry.id   AF-A0A535NUK6-F1
#
_cell.length_a   1.000
_cell.length_b   1.000
_cell.length_c   1.000
_cell.angle_alpha   90.00
_cell.angle_beta   90.00
_cell.angle_gamma   90.00
#
_symmetry.space_group_name_H-M   'P 1'
#
loop_
_entity.id
_entity.type
_entity.pdbx_description
1 polymer ?
#
loop_
_entity_poly.entity_id
_entity_poly.type
_entity_poly.pdbx_seq_one_letter_code
_entity_poly.pdbx_strand_id
1 'polypeptide(L)'
;MSRFRSLRWRLTFLYLGLLAVLLLAGGVAQYFAAREVLFRTNADVLASEYSAVFTAFRKANASRPAAALRALILSQQFTNELRSRNTSAAVFDLNGGQVALTPASLGTEQVPTLTTQAYIDAARSKPQAYYLATGSDGTTNYLVVLNVVRNGTRPLAVAQL
;
A
#
# COMPACT_ATOMS: atom_id res chain seq x y z
N MET A 1 -29.56 48.35 19.73
CA MET A 1 -29.69 46.98 19.19
C MET A 1 -29.41 45.97 20.30
N SER A 2 -30.46 45.46 20.96
CA SER A 2 -30.34 44.53 22.09
C SER A 2 -31.48 43.52 22.00
N ARG A 3 -31.31 42.44 21.21
CA ARG A 3 -32.37 41.45 20.95
C ARG A 3 -31.90 39.98 21.04
N PHE A 4 -30.94 39.67 21.91
CA PHE A 4 -30.56 38.28 22.21
C PHE A 4 -30.41 38.04 23.71
N ARG A 5 -31.51 38.14 24.48
CA ARG A 5 -31.47 37.98 25.95
C ARG A 5 -32.53 37.04 26.52
N SER A 6 -33.16 36.18 25.71
CA SER A 6 -34.03 35.12 26.25
C SER A 6 -33.27 33.79 26.33
N LEU A 7 -33.48 33.06 27.43
CA LEU A 7 -32.87 31.74 27.69
C LEU A 7 -33.12 30.77 26.51
N ARG A 8 -34.28 30.89 25.87
CA ARG A 8 -34.66 30.13 24.68
C ARG A 8 -33.65 30.29 23.54
N TRP A 9 -33.26 31.52 23.21
CA TRP A 9 -32.27 31.76 22.15
C TRP A 9 -30.90 31.17 22.49
N ARG A 10 -30.45 31.26 23.76
CA ARG A 10 -29.17 30.68 24.19
C ARG A 10 -29.19 29.15 24.06
N LEU A 11 -30.28 28.51 24.46
CA LEU A 11 -30.50 27.08 24.30
C LEU A 11 -30.53 26.68 22.82
N THR A 12 -31.26 27.41 21.97
CA THR A 12 -31.31 27.13 20.52
C THR A 12 -29.94 27.19 19.88
N PHE A 13 -29.14 28.23 20.17
CA PHE A 13 -27.77 28.33 19.64
C PHE A 13 -26.87 27.21 20.17
N LEU A 14 -27.02 26.81 21.43
CA LEU A 14 -26.27 25.70 22.00
C LEU A 14 -26.63 24.38 21.31
N TYR A 15 -27.91 24.09 21.11
CA TYR A 15 -28.35 22.90 20.38
C TYR A 15 -27.90 22.91 18.93
N LEU A 16 -27.97 24.04 18.24
CA LEU A 16 -27.48 24.16 16.86
C LEU A 16 -25.95 23.99 16.78
N GLY A 17 -25.20 24.56 17.73
CA GLY A 17 -23.76 24.37 17.82
C GLY A 17 -23.39 22.92 18.10
N LEU A 18 -24.10 22.27 19.03
CA LEU A 18 -23.89 20.86 19.36
C LEU A 18 -24.24 19.95 18.17
N LEU A 19 -25.35 20.23 17.47
CA LEU A 19 -25.72 19.54 16.25
C LEU A 19 -24.63 19.71 15.17
N ALA A 20 -24.13 20.93 14.96
CA ALA A 20 -23.07 21.20 14.00
C ALA A 20 -21.77 20.44 14.34
N VAL A 21 -21.38 20.40 15.61
CA VAL A 21 -20.22 19.63 16.06
C VAL A 21 -20.43 18.13 15.85
N LEU A 22 -21.61 17.60 16.17
CA LEU A 22 -21.93 16.18 15.94
C LEU A 22 -21.92 15.83 14.45
N LEU A 23 -22.44 16.70 13.59
CA LEU A 23 -22.40 16.52 12.14
C LEU A 23 -20.96 16.55 11.61
N LEU A 24 -20.14 17.47 12.09
CA LEU A 24 -18.72 17.53 11.72
C LEU A 24 -17.97 16.28 12.19
N ALA A 25 -18.14 15.87 13.44
CA ALA A 25 -17.51 14.67 13.98
C ALA A 25 -17.95 13.41 13.22
N GLY A 26 -19.25 13.29 12.93
CA GLY A 26 -19.81 12.20 12.15
C GLY A 26 -19.27 12.16 10.72
N GLY A 27 -19.22 13.31 10.04
CA GLY A 27 -18.69 13.42 8.68
C GLY A 27 -17.20 13.08 8.61
N VAL A 28 -16.40 13.54 9.57
CA VAL A 28 -14.97 13.19 9.68
C VAL A 28 -14.78 11.69 9.91
N ALA A 29 -15.55 11.08 10.82
CA ALA A 29 -15.48 9.65 11.07
C ALA A 29 -15.85 8.83 9.82
N GLN A 30 -16.91 9.23 9.10
CA GLN A 30 -17.32 8.60 7.85
C GLN A 30 -16.25 8.73 6.76
N TYR A 31 -15.61 9.89 6.65
CA TYR A 31 -14.53 10.10 5.70
C TYR A 31 -13.36 9.15 5.94
N PHE A 32 -12.91 9.02 7.19
CA PHE A 32 -11.82 8.10 7.52
C PHE A 32 -12.21 6.63 7.31
N ALA A 33 -13.45 6.25 7.64
CA ALA A 33 -13.95 4.90 7.38
C ALA A 33 -13.99 4.58 5.87
N ALA A 34 -14.50 5.50 5.05
CA ALA A 34 -14.53 5.34 3.60
C ALA A 34 -13.12 5.26 3.00
N ARG A 35 -12.20 6.11 3.49
CA ARG A 35 -10.80 6.11 3.08
C ARG A 35 -10.11 4.79 3.39
N GLU A 36 -10.31 4.26 4.60
CA GLU A 36 -9.74 2.97 5.02
C GLU A 36 -10.24 1.82 4.14
N VAL A 37 -11.55 1.78 3.84
CA VAL A 37 -12.13 0.75 2.97
C VAL A 37 -11.53 0.83 1.57
N LEU A 38 -11.34 2.04 1.03
CA LEU A 38 -10.77 2.24 -0.30
C LEU A 38 -9.31 1.76 -0.37
N PHE A 39 -8.50 2.09 0.65
CA PHE A 39 -7.11 1.62 0.72
C PHE A 39 -7.00 0.11 0.87
N ARG A 40 -7.81 -0.51 1.73
CA ARG A 40 -7.84 -1.97 1.86
C ARG A 40 -8.27 -2.65 0.57
N THR A 41 -9.34 -2.17 -0.06
CA THR A 41 -9.83 -2.74 -1.32
C THR A 41 -8.76 -2.67 -2.41
N ASN A 42 -8.08 -1.54 -2.56
CA ASN A 42 -6.99 -1.40 -3.52
C ASN A 42 -5.81 -2.31 -3.19
N ALA A 43 -5.47 -2.46 -1.90
CA ALA A 43 -4.40 -3.33 -1.46
C ALA A 43 -4.71 -4.81 -1.73
N ASP A 44 -5.96 -5.23 -1.51
CA ASP A 44 -6.43 -6.59 -1.80
C ASP A 44 -6.38 -6.87 -3.31
N VAL A 45 -6.73 -5.90 -4.15
CA VAL A 45 -6.58 -6.00 -5.62
C VAL A 45 -5.11 -6.18 -6.00
N LEU A 46 -4.21 -5.35 -5.48
CA LEU A 46 -2.78 -5.45 -5.75
C LEU A 46 -2.17 -6.78 -5.28
N ALA A 47 -2.58 -7.27 -4.10
CA ALA A 47 -2.15 -8.57 -3.59
C ALA A 47 -2.68 -9.72 -4.45
N SER A 48 -3.93 -9.60 -4.94
CA SER A 48 -4.52 -10.57 -5.88
C SER A 48 -3.78 -10.57 -7.22
N GLU A 49 -3.51 -9.41 -7.82
CA GLU A 49 -2.73 -9.26 -9.05
C GLU A 49 -1.33 -9.86 -8.90
N TYR A 50 -0.64 -9.57 -7.80
CA TYR A 50 0.64 -10.19 -7.46
C TYR A 50 0.54 -11.71 -7.47
N SER A 51 -0.47 -12.28 -6.78
CA SER A 51 -0.62 -13.73 -6.65
C SER A 51 -0.85 -14.40 -8.01
N ALA A 52 -1.63 -13.75 -8.89
CA ALA A 52 -1.89 -14.23 -10.24
C ALA A 52 -0.61 -14.23 -11.10
N VAL A 53 0.12 -13.10 -11.11
CA VAL A 53 1.39 -12.96 -11.84
C VAL A 53 2.43 -13.94 -11.32
N PHE A 54 2.60 -14.03 -10.00
CA PHE A 54 3.57 -14.94 -9.39
C PHE A 54 3.25 -16.42 -9.69
N THR A 55 1.97 -16.80 -9.67
CA THR A 55 1.55 -18.16 -10.00
C THR A 55 1.79 -18.48 -11.47
N ALA A 56 1.44 -17.56 -12.37
CA ALA A 56 1.71 -17.69 -13.80
C ALA A 56 3.22 -17.80 -14.08
N PHE A 57 4.02 -16.93 -13.44
CA PHE A 57 5.47 -16.91 -13.54
C PHE A 57 6.10 -18.22 -13.08
N ARG A 58 5.65 -18.75 -11.92
CA ARG A 58 6.11 -20.05 -11.42
C ARG A 58 5.75 -21.19 -12.35
N LYS A 59 4.54 -21.18 -12.92
CA LYS A 59 4.08 -22.19 -13.87
C LYS A 59 4.92 -22.17 -15.16
N ALA A 60 5.19 -20.99 -15.70
CA ALA A 60 6.03 -20.81 -16.88
C ALA A 60 7.49 -21.27 -16.65
N ASN A 61 7.97 -21.20 -15.41
CA ASN A 61 9.34 -21.56 -15.05
C ASN A 61 9.44 -22.87 -14.23
N ALA A 62 8.40 -23.72 -14.25
CA ALA A 62 8.32 -24.92 -13.40
C ALA A 62 9.43 -25.95 -13.69
N SER A 63 9.95 -25.98 -14.92
CA SER A 63 11.04 -26.87 -15.33
C SER A 63 12.43 -26.37 -14.93
N ARG A 64 12.55 -25.13 -14.42
CA ARG A 64 13.84 -24.55 -14.04
C ARG A 64 14.29 -25.03 -12.67
N PRO A 65 15.61 -25.23 -12.45
CA PRO A 65 16.14 -25.53 -11.13
C PRO A 65 15.88 -24.38 -10.16
N ALA A 66 15.70 -24.70 -8.88
CA ALA A 66 15.33 -23.73 -7.84
C ALA A 66 16.29 -22.53 -7.74
N ALA A 67 17.59 -22.73 -7.98
CA ALA A 67 18.58 -21.66 -8.01
C ALA A 67 18.36 -20.68 -9.17
N ALA A 68 17.99 -21.19 -10.36
CA ALA A 68 17.68 -20.36 -11.52
C ALA A 68 16.35 -19.62 -11.34
N LEU A 69 15.34 -20.28 -10.74
CA LEU A 69 14.07 -19.62 -10.39
C LEU A 69 14.30 -18.47 -9.39
N ARG A 70 15.17 -18.68 -8.40
CA ARG A 70 15.54 -17.62 -7.46
C ARG A 70 16.24 -16.46 -8.16
N ALA A 71 17.20 -16.72 -9.03
CA ALA A 71 17.88 -15.68 -9.81
C ALA A 71 16.90 -14.89 -10.68
N LEU A 72 15.90 -15.57 -11.26
CA LEU A 72 14.84 -14.96 -12.06
C LEU A 72 13.90 -14.06 -11.26
N ILE A 73 13.47 -14.50 -10.07
CA ILE A 73 12.63 -13.68 -9.20
C ILE A 73 13.38 -12.44 -8.71
N LEU A 74 14.69 -12.57 -8.50
CA LEU A 74 15.58 -11.46 -8.17
C LEU A 74 16.01 -10.65 -9.40
N SER A 75 15.53 -10.99 -10.59
CA SER A 75 15.86 -10.27 -11.83
C SER A 75 14.76 -9.29 -12.22
N GLN A 76 15.12 -8.37 -13.12
CA GLN A 76 14.20 -7.38 -13.67
C GLN A 76 13.05 -7.98 -14.51
N GLN A 77 13.17 -9.26 -14.93
CA GLN A 77 12.09 -9.93 -15.65
C GLN A 77 10.84 -10.08 -14.78
N PHE A 78 11.01 -10.42 -13.50
CA PHE A 78 9.88 -10.60 -12.60
C PHE A 78 9.22 -9.25 -12.24
N THR A 79 9.99 -8.18 -12.01
CA THR A 79 9.43 -6.85 -11.79
C THR A 79 8.73 -6.30 -13.03
N ASN A 80 9.19 -6.63 -14.24
CA ASN A 80 8.51 -6.25 -15.48
C ASN A 80 7.14 -6.91 -15.66
N GLU A 81 7.00 -8.18 -15.27
CA GLU A 81 5.71 -8.90 -15.28
C GLU A 81 4.75 -8.37 -14.20
N LEU A 82 5.29 -7.92 -13.07
CA LEU A 82 4.51 -7.33 -11.98
C LEU A 82 4.03 -5.90 -12.25
N ARG A 83 4.71 -5.18 -13.14
CA ARG A 83 4.37 -3.80 -13.45
C ARG A 83 2.99 -3.71 -14.12
N SER A 84 2.21 -2.72 -13.71
CA SER A 84 1.00 -2.31 -14.41
C SER A 84 1.13 -0.92 -15.03
N ARG A 85 0.07 -0.43 -15.68
CA ARG A 85 0.03 0.93 -16.22
C ARG A 85 0.25 1.99 -15.13
N ASN A 86 -0.29 1.79 -13.93
CA ASN A 86 -0.23 2.77 -12.83
C ASN A 86 0.50 2.24 -11.58
N THR A 87 0.96 0.99 -11.60
CA THR A 87 1.62 0.33 -10.47
C THR A 87 3.08 0.07 -10.81
N SER A 88 3.98 0.63 -10.01
CA SER A 88 5.39 0.30 -10.05
C SER A 88 5.66 -1.02 -9.33
N ALA A 89 6.67 -1.78 -9.77
CA ALA A 89 7.06 -3.01 -9.10
C ALA A 89 8.53 -2.95 -8.67
N ALA A 90 8.83 -3.41 -7.47
CA ALA A 90 10.21 -3.56 -7.01
C ALA A 90 10.39 -4.86 -6.23
N VAL A 91 11.62 -5.36 -6.18
CA VAL A 91 12.01 -6.53 -5.40
C VAL A 91 13.16 -6.11 -4.50
N PHE A 92 12.98 -6.37 -3.20
CA PHE A 92 13.93 -6.13 -2.15
C PHE A 92 14.44 -7.46 -1.60
N ASP A 93 15.71 -7.49 -1.19
CA ASP A 93 16.28 -8.61 -0.45
C ASP A 93 15.74 -8.64 0.99
N LEU A 94 16.15 -9.66 1.76
CA LEU A 94 15.69 -9.85 3.15
C LEU A 94 16.29 -8.84 4.14
N ASN A 95 17.31 -8.09 3.72
CA ASN A 95 17.94 -7.03 4.50
C ASN A 95 17.37 -5.64 4.13
N GLY A 96 16.39 -5.57 3.22
CA GLY A 96 15.80 -4.33 2.71
C GLY A 96 16.64 -3.64 1.62
N GLY A 97 17.65 -4.31 1.07
CA GLY A 97 18.39 -3.85 -0.10
C GLY A 97 17.56 -4.00 -1.37
N GLN A 98 17.48 -2.95 -2.18
CA GLN A 98 16.78 -3.01 -3.47
C GLN A 98 17.57 -3.86 -4.48
N VAL A 99 16.90 -4.83 -5.10
CA VAL A 99 17.53 -5.76 -6.06
C VAL A 99 17.09 -5.45 -7.49
N ALA A 100 15.79 -5.25 -7.71
CA ALA A 100 15.22 -4.94 -9.01
C ALA A 100 14.07 -3.95 -8.85
N LEU A 101 13.87 -3.11 -9.86
CA LEU A 101 12.84 -2.07 -9.87
C LEU A 101 12.39 -1.83 -11.30
N THR A 102 11.08 -1.73 -11.49
CA THR A 102 10.47 -1.30 -12.74
C THR A 102 9.38 -0.28 -12.43
N PRO A 103 9.52 0.99 -12.87
CA PRO A 103 8.51 2.03 -12.62
C PRO A 103 7.24 1.77 -13.44
N ALA A 104 6.11 2.34 -13.01
CA ALA A 104 4.84 2.26 -13.72
C ALA A 104 4.97 2.80 -15.15
N SER A 105 4.21 2.24 -16.09
CA SER A 105 4.26 2.71 -17.49
C SER A 105 3.70 4.12 -17.68
N LEU A 106 2.74 4.51 -16.83
CA LEU A 106 2.24 5.87 -16.68
C LEU A 106 2.46 6.28 -15.22
N GLY A 107 3.42 7.16 -14.99
CA GLY A 107 3.74 7.63 -13.66
C GLY A 107 5.11 8.30 -13.62
N THR A 108 5.54 8.66 -12.42
CA THR A 108 6.91 9.07 -12.17
C THR A 108 7.84 7.85 -12.27
N GLU A 109 9.08 8.04 -12.71
CA GLU A 109 10.10 6.97 -12.70
C GLU A 109 10.46 6.50 -11.28
N GLN A 110 9.89 7.14 -10.27
CA GLN A 110 10.21 6.94 -8.89
C GLN A 110 9.28 5.92 -8.26
N VAL A 111 9.89 4.84 -7.76
CA VAL A 111 9.20 3.87 -6.90
C VAL A 111 9.38 4.32 -5.46
N PRO A 112 8.28 4.48 -4.70
CA PRO A 112 8.37 4.83 -3.29
C PRO A 112 9.17 3.77 -2.52
N THR A 113 9.96 4.18 -1.53
CA THR A 113 10.68 3.24 -0.66
C THR A 113 10.16 3.38 0.77
N LEU A 114 10.05 2.26 1.46
CA LEU A 114 9.73 2.19 2.88
C LEU A 114 11.01 2.19 3.70
N THR A 115 10.87 2.27 5.02
CA THR A 115 12.01 2.06 5.91
C THR A 115 12.54 0.64 5.77
N THR A 116 13.86 0.46 5.90
CA THR A 116 14.49 -0.87 5.85
C THR A 116 13.84 -1.86 6.82
N GLN A 117 13.46 -1.38 8.00
CA GLN A 117 12.77 -2.18 9.02
C GLN A 117 11.43 -2.74 8.54
N ALA A 118 10.66 -1.98 7.74
CA ALA A 118 9.37 -2.44 7.21
C ALA A 118 9.52 -3.68 6.32
N TYR A 119 10.57 -3.74 5.50
CA TYR A 119 10.86 -4.91 4.66
C TYR A 119 11.31 -6.11 5.50
N ILE A 120 12.14 -5.87 6.52
CA ILE A 120 12.61 -6.92 7.45
C ILE A 120 11.42 -7.52 8.22
N ASP A 121 10.54 -6.67 8.75
CA ASP A 121 9.36 -7.09 9.51
C ASP A 121 8.39 -7.87 8.61
N ALA A 122 8.14 -7.38 7.38
CA ALA A 122 7.32 -8.06 6.40
C ALA A 122 7.84 -9.46 6.08
N ALA A 123 9.15 -9.63 5.91
CA ALA A 123 9.77 -10.93 5.64
C ALA A 123 9.65 -11.91 6.82
N ARG A 124 9.76 -11.41 8.06
CA ARG A 124 9.83 -12.23 9.28
C ARG A 124 8.48 -12.72 9.79
N SER A 125 7.48 -11.84 9.90
CA SER A 125 6.19 -12.18 10.54
C SER A 125 5.08 -12.27 9.49
N LYS A 126 4.67 -11.13 8.94
CA LYS A 126 3.72 -10.98 7.83
C LYS A 126 3.71 -9.50 7.43
N PRO A 127 3.61 -9.18 6.13
CA PRO A 127 3.37 -7.79 5.72
C PRO A 127 2.04 -7.27 6.26
N GLN A 128 1.97 -5.96 6.51
CA GLN A 128 0.72 -5.26 6.76
C GLN A 128 -0.16 -5.32 5.50
N ALA A 129 -1.46 -5.02 5.67
CA ALA A 129 -2.39 -4.97 4.53
C ALA A 129 -1.92 -3.98 3.47
N TYR A 130 -1.46 -2.80 3.90
CA TYR A 130 -0.81 -1.81 3.05
C TYR A 130 0.09 -0.92 3.89
N TYR A 131 0.95 -0.18 3.20
CA TYR A 131 1.81 0.87 3.74
C TYR A 131 1.53 2.17 2.99
N LEU A 132 1.82 3.29 3.64
CA LEU A 132 1.81 4.59 2.98
C LEU A 132 3.25 5.07 2.90
N ALA A 133 3.70 5.37 1.68
CA ALA A 133 5.02 5.89 1.43
C ALA A 133 4.91 7.26 0.77
N THR A 134 5.74 8.20 1.19
CA THR A 134 5.84 9.50 0.54
C THR A 134 6.92 9.43 -0.55
N GLY A 135 6.64 10.02 -1.71
CA GLY A 135 7.60 10.16 -2.80
C GLY A 135 8.81 11.00 -2.37
N SER A 136 9.90 10.97 -3.14
CA SER A 136 11.07 11.79 -2.79
C SER A 136 10.81 13.30 -2.90
N ASP A 137 9.75 13.67 -3.62
CA ASP A 137 9.24 15.03 -3.70
C ASP A 137 8.58 15.51 -2.39
N GLY A 138 8.37 14.61 -1.42
CA GLY A 138 7.78 14.92 -0.13
C GLY A 138 6.29 15.26 -0.17
N THR A 139 5.66 15.22 -1.35
CA THR A 139 4.28 15.69 -1.54
C THR A 139 3.36 14.59 -2.07
N THR A 140 3.90 13.65 -2.85
CA THR A 140 3.10 12.55 -3.39
C THR A 140 3.02 11.40 -2.39
N ASN A 141 1.82 10.91 -2.09
CA ASN A 141 1.63 9.72 -1.25
C ASN A 141 1.25 8.52 -2.10
N TYR A 142 1.91 7.40 -1.84
CA TYR A 142 1.72 6.14 -2.52
C TYR A 142 1.17 5.10 -1.55
N LEU A 143 0.20 4.33 -2.03
CA LEU A 143 -0.21 3.07 -1.40
C LEU A 143 0.78 2.00 -1.82
N VAL A 144 1.40 1.34 -0.84
CA VAL A 144 2.43 0.33 -1.09
C VAL A 144 1.98 -1.00 -0.51
N VAL A 145 2.09 -2.07 -1.29
CA VAL A 145 1.77 -3.43 -0.86
C VAL A 145 3.00 -4.30 -0.91
N LEU A 146 3.31 -4.96 0.21
CA LEU A 146 4.44 -5.88 0.31
C LEU A 146 3.95 -7.32 0.23
N ASN A 147 4.56 -8.10 -0.66
CA ASN A 147 4.34 -9.53 -0.78
C ASN A 147 5.65 -10.29 -0.61
N VAL A 148 5.70 -11.22 0.33
CA VAL A 148 6.92 -12.01 0.58
C VAL A 148 7.01 -13.13 -0.43
N VAL A 149 8.07 -13.12 -1.23
CA VAL A 149 8.42 -14.25 -2.09
C VAL A 149 8.99 -15.35 -1.19
N ARG A 150 8.30 -16.49 -1.12
CA ARG A 150 8.73 -17.65 -0.34
C ARG A 150 9.00 -18.86 -1.23
N ASN A 151 9.98 -19.67 -0.82
CA ASN A 151 10.14 -21.04 -1.30
C ASN A 151 9.87 -21.99 -0.13
N GLY A 152 8.67 -22.57 -0.11
CA GLY A 152 8.15 -23.24 1.08
C GLY A 152 8.00 -22.26 2.25
N THR A 153 8.58 -22.59 3.39
CA THR A 153 8.56 -21.72 4.59
C THR A 153 9.62 -20.63 4.56
N ARG A 154 10.65 -20.75 3.71
CA ARG A 154 11.80 -19.85 3.69
C ARG A 154 11.50 -18.59 2.87
N PRO A 155 11.62 -17.38 3.45
CA PRO A 155 11.54 -16.14 2.68
C PRO A 155 12.79 -16.00 1.80
N LEU A 156 12.59 -15.53 0.56
CA LEU A 156 13.67 -15.30 -0.41
C LEU A 156 13.88 -13.80 -0.68
N ALA A 157 12.79 -13.06 -0.78
CA ALA A 157 12.75 -11.64 -1.13
C ALA A 157 11.39 -11.04 -0.74
N VAL A 158 11.28 -9.72 -0.82
CA VAL A 158 10.02 -8.98 -0.66
C VAL A 158 9.73 -8.26 -1.96
N ALA A 159 8.61 -8.59 -2.61
CA ALA A 159 8.09 -7.85 -3.73
C ALA A 159 7.25 -6.67 -3.21
N GLN A 160 7.40 -5.52 -3.85
CA GLN A 160 6.67 -4.31 -3.59
C GLN A 160 5.88 -3.92 -4.84
N LEU A 161 4.62 -3.53 -4.64
CA LEU A 161 3.73 -2.92 -5.63
C LEU A 161 3.26 -1.56 -5.11
#